data_AF-A4WL07-F1
#
_entry.id   AF-A4WL07-F1
#
_cell.length_a   1.000
_cell.length_b   1.000
_cell.length_c   1.000
_cell.angle_alpha   90.00
_cell.angle_beta   90.00
_cell.angle_gamma   90.00
#
_symmetry.space_group_name_H-M   'P 1'
#
loop_
_entity.id
_entity.type
_entity.pdbx_description
1 polymer ?
#
loop_
_entity_poly.entity_id
_entity_poly.type
_entity_poly.pdbx_seq_one_letter_code
_entity_poly.pdbx_strand_id
1 'polypeptide(L)'
;MWRALIYVCDEFSPVEAEASTLLALAERDPLRLFEEYVRPFVEDCVGGVEGVEVKGFLFFPEVGLVVGYVARHRHGEACILPKPGDGPDSVGRDAA
;
A
#
# COMPACT_ATOMS: atom_id res chain seq x y z
N MET A 1 13.31 7.92 -13.27
CA MET A 1 11.97 8.20 -12.72
C MET A 1 11.63 7.02 -11.83
N TRP A 2 11.54 7.23 -10.51
CA TRP A 2 11.37 6.15 -9.53
C TRP A 2 9.87 5.87 -9.42
N ARG A 3 9.45 4.66 -9.82
CA ARG A 3 8.07 4.18 -9.63
C ARG A 3 8.02 3.47 -8.29
N ALA A 4 7.05 3.81 -7.46
CA ALA A 4 6.79 3.07 -6.24
C ALA A 4 5.74 1.99 -6.50
N LEU A 5 5.92 0.82 -5.89
CA LEU A 5 4.90 -0.22 -5.85
C LEU A 5 4.09 -0.08 -4.55
N ILE A 6 2.78 -0.36 -4.63
CA ILE A 6 1.91 -0.55 -3.47
C ILE A 6 1.48 -2.01 -3.47
N TYR A 7 1.68 -2.70 -2.34
CA TYR A 7 1.29 -4.08 -2.14
C TYR A 7 -0.08 -4.16 -1.45
N VAL A 8 -1.07 -4.73 -2.12
CA VAL A 8 -2.43 -4.91 -1.59
C VAL A 8 -2.90 -6.32 -1.94
N CYS A 9 -3.41 -7.07 -0.97
CA CYS A 9 -4.04 -8.38 -1.21
C CYS A 9 -3.20 -9.35 -2.06
N ASP A 10 -1.90 -9.44 -1.76
CA ASP A 10 -0.93 -10.30 -2.46
C ASP A 10 -0.57 -9.88 -3.89
N GLU A 11 -1.00 -8.68 -4.32
CA GLU A 11 -0.66 -8.10 -5.60
C GLU A 11 0.17 -6.81 -5.43
N PHE A 12 1.22 -6.69 -6.25
CA PHE A 12 1.98 -5.45 -6.39
C PHE A 12 1.38 -4.62 -7.51
N SER A 13 1.00 -3.39 -7.22
CA SER A 13 0.52 -2.47 -8.23
C SER A 13 1.43 -1.25 -8.36
N PRO A 14 1.87 -0.89 -9.58
CA PRO A 14 2.71 0.27 -9.82
C PRO A 14 1.91 1.55 -9.64
N VAL A 15 2.46 2.46 -8.85
CA VAL A 15 1.95 3.80 -8.69
C VAL A 15 2.88 4.79 -9.36
N GLU A 16 2.31 5.67 -10.18
CA GLU A 16 3.05 6.76 -10.82
C GLU A 16 3.20 7.94 -9.85
N ALA A 17 3.95 7.72 -8.78
CA ALA A 17 4.32 8.73 -7.81
C ALA A 17 5.79 8.54 -7.41
N GLU A 18 6.47 9.64 -7.10
CA GLU A 18 7.83 9.56 -6.57
C GLU A 18 7.83 8.97 -5.16
N ALA A 19 8.80 8.10 -4.87
CA ALA A 19 8.93 7.47 -3.55
C ALA A 19 9.03 8.49 -2.41
N SER A 20 9.70 9.62 -2.64
CA SER A 20 9.79 10.74 -1.69
C SER A 20 8.43 11.36 -1.37
N THR A 21 7.56 11.51 -2.37
CA THR A 21 6.18 12.00 -2.19
C THR A 21 5.37 11.04 -1.35
N LEU A 22 5.45 9.74 -1.62
CA LEU A 22 4.71 8.73 -0.87
C LEU A 22 5.21 8.60 0.58
N LEU A 23 6.52 8.69 0.82
CA LEU A 23 7.06 8.74 2.18
C LEU A 23 6.56 9.97 2.94
N ALA A 24 6.63 11.16 2.32
CA ALA A 24 6.16 12.39 2.95
C ALA A 24 4.66 12.34 3.25
N LEU A 25 3.87 11.68 2.38
CA LEU A 25 2.44 11.50 2.58
C LEU A 25 2.16 10.47 3.68
N ALA A 26 2.91 9.36 3.73
CA ALA A 26 2.81 8.37 4.80
C ALA A 26 3.05 8.99 6.19
N GLU A 27 4.05 9.87 6.31
CA GLU A 27 4.39 10.53 7.57
C GLU A 27 3.38 11.61 7.98
N ARG A 28 2.88 12.40 7.02
CA ARG A 28 2.06 13.58 7.31
C ARG A 28 0.57 13.30 7.31
N ASP A 29 0.11 12.45 6.41
CA ASP A 29 -1.30 12.15 6.15
C ASP A 29 -1.48 10.73 5.58
N PRO A 30 -1.33 9.69 6.43
CA PRO A 30 -1.45 8.30 5.99
C PRO A 30 -2.83 7.96 5.45
N LEU A 31 -3.89 8.64 5.88
CA LEU A 31 -5.23 8.43 5.33
C LEU A 31 -5.30 8.92 3.90
N ARG A 32 -4.73 10.08 3.61
CA ARG A 32 -4.67 10.57 2.24
C ARG A 32 -3.84 9.67 1.32
N LEU A 33 -2.75 9.08 1.81
CA LEU A 33 -2.01 8.04 1.07
C LEU A 33 -2.94 6.86 0.71
N PHE A 34 -3.78 6.44 1.64
CA PHE A 34 -4.75 5.40 1.37
C PHE A 34 -5.75 5.82 0.30
N GLU A 35 -6.41 6.96 0.48
CA GLU A 35 -7.46 7.45 -0.41
C GLU A 35 -6.96 7.64 -1.86
N GLU A 36 -5.77 8.23 -2.03
CA GLU A 36 -5.24 8.55 -3.36
C GLU A 36 -4.63 7.33 -4.06
N TYR A 37 -4.01 6.41 -3.32
CA TYR A 37 -3.16 5.39 -3.93
C TYR A 37 -3.49 3.95 -3.56
N VAL A 38 -4.13 3.68 -2.42
CA VAL A 38 -4.39 2.31 -1.95
C VAL A 38 -5.85 1.91 -2.20
N ARG A 39 -6.79 2.83 -1.96
CA ARG A 39 -8.24 2.60 -2.05
C ARG A 39 -8.65 1.97 -3.39
N PRO A 40 -8.21 2.46 -4.56
CA PRO A 40 -8.67 1.89 -5.83
C PRO A 40 -8.38 0.40 -5.96
N PHE A 41 -7.23 -0.05 -5.47
CA PHE A 41 -6.84 -1.46 -5.49
C PHE A 41 -7.66 -2.29 -4.50
N VAL A 42 -7.85 -1.77 -3.29
CA VAL A 42 -8.67 -2.44 -2.28
C VAL A 42 -10.11 -2.58 -2.77
N GLU A 43 -10.68 -1.51 -3.35
CA GLU A 43 -12.04 -1.51 -3.87
C GLU A 43 -12.22 -2.49 -5.02
N ASP A 44 -11.21 -2.66 -5.89
CA ASP A 44 -11.23 -3.69 -6.94
C ASP A 44 -11.27 -5.11 -6.34
N CYS A 45 -10.51 -5.35 -5.26
CA CYS A 45 -10.49 -6.65 -4.57
C CYS A 45 -11.77 -6.94 -3.77
N VAL A 46 -12.30 -5.96 -3.02
CA VAL A 46 -13.37 -6.20 -2.02
C VAL A 46 -14.75 -5.65 -2.43
N GLY A 47 -14.82 -4.91 -3.54
CA GLY A 47 -16.05 -4.35 -4.12
C GLY A 47 -16.55 -3.07 -3.45
N GLY A 48 -15.72 -2.42 -2.62
CA GLY A 48 -16.03 -1.13 -1.98
C GLY A 48 -15.52 -1.02 -0.54
N VAL A 49 -15.05 0.18 -0.15
CA VAL A 49 -14.56 0.46 1.22
C VAL A 49 -15.48 1.44 1.93
N GLU A 50 -16.10 0.97 3.03
CA GLU A 50 -17.03 1.73 3.89
C GLU A 50 -16.31 2.60 4.92
N GLY A 51 -15.07 2.25 5.26
CA GLY A 51 -14.23 3.03 6.15
C GLY A 51 -12.84 2.43 6.26
N VAL A 52 -11.87 3.27 6.64
CA VAL A 52 -10.48 2.84 6.83
C VAL A 52 -9.95 3.37 8.15
N GLU A 53 -9.13 2.57 8.81
CA GLU A 53 -8.39 2.95 10.00
C GLU A 53 -6.90 2.68 9.79
N VAL A 54 -6.05 3.61 10.20
CA VAL A 54 -4.60 3.41 10.24
C VAL A 54 -4.25 2.66 11.50
N LYS A 55 -3.70 1.45 11.37
CA LYS A 55 -3.29 0.60 12.51
C LYS A 55 -1.88 0.90 12.99
N GLY A 56 -1.02 1.44 12.13
CA GLY A 56 0.30 1.89 12.54
C GLY A 56 1.30 1.87 11.40
N PHE A 57 2.57 2.02 11.80
CA PHE A 57 3.69 2.13 10.90
C PHE A 57 4.71 1.07 11.27
N LEU A 58 5.20 0.33 10.28
CA LEU A 58 6.26 -0.64 10.44
C LEU A 58 7.43 -0.22 9.57
N PHE A 59 8.63 -0.23 10.14
CA PHE A 59 9.85 0.01 9.38
C PHE A 59 10.61 -1.30 9.26
N PHE A 60 10.86 -1.74 8.04
CA PHE A 60 11.71 -2.88 7.73
C PHE A 60 12.96 -2.37 7.01
N PRO A 61 14.18 -2.63 7.50
CA PRO A 61 15.41 -2.18 6.83
C PRO A 61 15.50 -2.56 5.36
N GLU A 62 14.94 -3.71 4.99
CA GLU A 62 14.97 -4.29 3.65
C GLU A 62 13.90 -3.71 2.71
N VAL A 63 12.86 -3.08 3.25
CA VAL A 63 11.62 -2.76 2.51
C VAL A 63 11.16 -1.31 2.72
N GLY A 64 11.75 -0.60 3.68
CA GLY A 64 11.38 0.77 4.06
C GLY A 64 10.14 0.84 4.95
N LEU A 65 9.42 1.97 4.84
CA LEU A 65 8.25 2.29 5.63
C LEU A 65 7.00 1.60 5.07
N VAL A 66 6.28 0.87 5.93
CA VAL A 66 5.01 0.21 5.65
C VAL A 66 3.93 0.84 6.52
N VAL A 67 2.81 1.22 5.91
CA VAL A 67 1.66 1.79 6.64
C VAL A 67 0.56 0.75 6.75
N GLY A 68 0.26 0.28 7.95
CA GLY A 68 -0.83 -0.68 8.18
C GLY A 68 -2.20 -0.02 8.15
N TYR A 69 -3.10 -0.54 7.32
CA TYR A 69 -4.50 -0.14 7.28
C TYR A 69 -5.44 -1.31 7.57
N VAL A 70 -6.60 -1.00 8.13
CA VAL A 70 -7.76 -1.89 8.14
C VAL A 70 -8.89 -1.20 7.39
N ALA A 71 -9.29 -1.79 6.27
CA ALA A 71 -10.43 -1.35 5.49
C ALA A 71 -11.67 -2.19 5.82
N ARG A 72 -12.76 -1.54 6.22
CA ARG A 72 -14.07 -2.14 6.43
C ARG A 72 -14.83 -2.17 5.11
N HIS A 73 -15.43 -3.32 4.80
CA HIS A 73 -16.24 -3.54 3.60
C HIS A 73 -17.41 -4.47 3.92
N ARG A 74 -18.34 -4.63 2.96
CA ARG A 74 -19.59 -5.38 3.13
C ARG A 74 -19.46 -6.83 3.65
N HIS A 75 -18.28 -7.43 3.56
CA HIS A 75 -18.04 -8.81 3.99
C HIS A 75 -17.13 -8.92 5.21
N GLY A 76 -16.67 -7.81 5.80
CA GLY A 76 -15.78 -7.81 6.95
C GLY A 76 -14.68 -6.76 6.88
N GLU A 77 -13.49 -7.16 7.32
CA GLU A 77 -12.31 -6.30 7.44
C GLU A 77 -11.14 -6.87 6.62
N ALA A 78 -10.45 -6.00 5.88
CA ALA A 78 -9.24 -6.32 5.13
C ALA A 78 -8.04 -5.58 5.73
N CYS A 79 -7.00 -6.34 6.09
CA CYS A 79 -5.71 -5.80 6.53
C CYS A 79 -4.82 -5.52 5.32
N ILE A 80 -4.28 -4.31 5.24
CA ILE A 80 -3.53 -3.84 4.07
C ILE A 80 -2.18 -3.31 4.52
N LEU A 81 -1.12 -3.78 3.86
CA LEU A 81 0.27 -3.47 4.17
C LEU A 81 1.00 -3.11 2.87
N PRO A 82 0.88 -1.87 2.40
CA PRO A 82 1.56 -1.39 1.22
C PRO A 82 3.05 -1.31 1.50
N LYS A 83 3.81 -2.03 0.67
CA LYS A 83 5.27 -2.07 0.71
C LYS A 83 5.83 -1.25 -0.44
N PRO A 84 6.76 -0.32 -0.20
CA PRO A 84 7.59 0.24 -1.26
C PRO A 84 8.31 -0.91 -1.98
N GLY A 85 8.29 -0.90 -3.31
CA GLY A 85 9.04 -1.85 -4.12
C GLY A 85 9.89 -1.14 -5.17
N ASP A 86 11.08 -1.67 -5.42
CA ASP A 86 12.01 -1.19 -6.45
C ASP A 86 11.62 -1.77 -7.81
N GLY A 87 10.79 -1.03 -8.57
CA GLY A 87 10.52 -1.29 -9.99
C GLY A 87 10.06 -2.71 -10.35
N PRO A 88 9.84 -3.00 -11.66
CA PRO A 88 9.38 -4.31 -12.11
C PRO A 88 10.40 -5.46 -11.92
N ASP A 89 11.66 -5.15 -11.59
CA ASP A 89 12.74 -6.15 -11.52
C ASP A 89 12.83 -6.89 -10.18
N SER A 90 12.03 -6.50 -9.17
CA SER A 90 11.99 -7.15 -7.85
C SER A 90 10.89 -8.22 -7.71
N VAL A 91 10.00 -8.36 -8.71
CA VAL A 91 9.01 -9.43 -8.77
C VAL A 91 9.63 -10.66 -9.44
N GLY A 92 10.45 -11.43 -8.71
CA GLY A 92 11.03 -12.63 -9.32
C GLY A 92 12.13 -13.38 -8.58
N ARG A 93 12.27 -13.26 -7.26
CA ARG A 93 13.12 -14.17 -6.47
C ARG A 93 12.53 -14.35 -5.09
N ASP A 94 11.52 -15.21 -4.97
CA ASP A 94 11.24 -16.03 -3.77
C ASP A 94 10.16 -17.08 -4.08
N ALA A 95 10.24 -17.66 -5.29
CA ALA A 95 9.57 -18.90 -5.64
C ALA A 95 10.63 -19.84 -6.22
N ALA A 96 11.47 -20.39 -5.34
CA ALA A 96 12.35 -21.53 -5.61
C ALA A 96 12.47 -22.37 -4.34
#